data_AF-A0A946FPG0-F1
#
_entry.id   AF-A0A946FPG0-F1
#
_cell.length_a   1.000
_cell.length_b   1.000
_cell.length_c   1.000
_cell.angle_alpha   90.00
_cell.angle_beta   90.00
_cell.angle_gamma   90.00
#
_symmetry.space_group_name_H-M   'P 1'
#
loop_
_entity.id
_entity.type
_entity.pdbx_description
1 polymer ?
#
loop_
_entity_poly.entity_id
_entity_poly.type
_entity_poly.pdbx_seq_one_letter_code
_entity_poly.pdbx_strand_id
1 'polypeptide(L)'
;MKKQRKRARAASSQVAPKRRASATDSTASVSRRGLLVKARNYGLAVAVIGGGLWIGASNFQEALAEGDLSRIGDGIPTVVQIHDPQCSQCLALQKEARAALGSFSDGEIKYVVANIRQPEGRDFAARHGVAHVTLMIFNGEGERKLTLRGHNGRERLRSIFSRHATKPPAQKPAPAPQNAAPEGPPTS
;
A
#
# COMPACT_ATOMS: atom_id res chain seq x y z
N MET A 1 -17.74 -12.46 -72.73
CA MET A 1 -17.73 -11.09 -73.32
C MET A 1 -16.80 -10.21 -72.48
N LYS A 2 -15.64 -9.84 -73.04
CA LYS A 2 -15.22 -8.47 -73.40
C LYS A 2 -14.96 -7.54 -72.20
N LYS A 3 -13.67 -7.35 -71.84
CA LYS A 3 -12.89 -6.08 -71.90
C LYS A 3 -13.22 -5.13 -70.73
N GLN A 4 -12.30 -4.47 -70.01
CA GLN A 4 -11.19 -3.67 -70.54
C GLN A 4 -10.22 -3.23 -69.43
N ARG A 5 -8.95 -3.10 -69.82
CA ARG A 5 -7.75 -2.60 -69.11
C ARG A 5 -7.82 -1.08 -68.85
N LYS A 6 -7.10 -0.55 -67.83
CA LYS A 6 -5.78 0.14 -67.98
C LYS A 6 -5.30 0.85 -66.70
N ARG A 7 -3.97 0.85 -66.57
CA ARG A 7 -3.09 1.44 -65.55
C ARG A 7 -2.96 2.96 -65.70
N ALA A 8 -2.56 3.65 -64.63
CA ALA A 8 -1.58 4.72 -64.68
C ALA A 8 -0.84 4.87 -63.33
N ARG A 9 0.42 4.42 -63.29
CA ARG A 9 1.40 4.79 -62.27
C ARG A 9 2.03 6.12 -62.72
N ALA A 10 1.86 7.18 -61.94
CA ALA A 10 2.61 8.41 -62.15
C ALA A 10 3.91 8.34 -61.35
N ALA A 11 5.02 8.14 -62.07
CA ALA A 11 6.37 8.30 -61.57
C ALA A 11 6.67 9.80 -61.49
N SER A 12 6.78 10.34 -60.28
CA SER A 12 7.30 11.70 -60.06
C SER A 12 8.82 11.65 -60.08
N SER A 13 9.38 12.15 -61.18
CA SER A 13 10.82 12.26 -61.40
C SER A 13 11.47 13.18 -60.38
N GLN A 14 12.64 12.74 -59.92
CA GLN A 14 13.54 13.42 -59.01
C GLN A 14 14.11 14.69 -59.66
N VAL A 15 14.06 15.81 -58.95
CA VAL A 15 14.94 16.96 -59.20
C VAL A 15 15.69 17.25 -57.90
N ALA A 16 16.97 16.87 -57.90
CA ALA A 16 17.90 17.13 -56.80
C ALA A 16 18.45 18.57 -56.92
N PRO A 17 18.42 19.39 -55.87
CA PRO A 17 19.22 20.60 -55.84
C PRO A 17 20.63 20.29 -55.31
N LYS A 18 21.61 20.60 -56.14
CA LYS A 18 23.05 20.54 -55.90
C LYS A 18 23.43 21.50 -54.77
N ARG A 19 23.56 21.01 -53.53
CA ARG A 19 24.13 21.79 -52.42
C ARG A 19 25.64 21.63 -52.39
N ARG A 20 26.34 22.70 -52.79
CA ARG A 20 27.74 22.95 -52.46
C ARG A 20 27.91 22.93 -50.94
N ALA A 21 28.90 22.20 -50.46
CA ALA A 21 29.35 22.28 -49.09
C ALA A 21 29.96 23.66 -48.82
N SER A 22 29.60 24.25 -47.69
CA SER A 22 30.43 25.24 -47.02
C SER A 22 30.31 24.94 -45.55
N ALA A 23 31.40 24.44 -45.00
CA ALA A 23 31.61 24.33 -43.57
C ALA A 23 31.47 25.74 -42.98
N THR A 24 30.62 25.85 -41.96
CA THR A 24 30.66 26.98 -41.05
C THR A 24 30.54 26.38 -39.68
N ASP A 25 31.59 26.57 -38.89
CA ASP A 25 31.65 26.35 -37.46
C ASP A 25 30.31 26.69 -36.80
N SER A 26 29.62 25.67 -36.31
CA SER A 26 28.58 25.85 -35.29
C SER A 26 29.21 25.50 -33.95
N THR A 27 30.11 26.36 -33.51
CA THR A 27 30.45 26.46 -32.10
C THR A 27 29.21 26.94 -31.35
N ALA A 28 28.69 26.03 -30.52
CA ALA A 28 27.82 26.24 -29.36
C ALA A 28 26.64 27.21 -29.50
N SER A 29 25.44 26.63 -29.60
CA SER A 29 24.48 26.95 -28.54
C SER A 29 23.72 25.68 -28.17
N VAL A 30 24.13 25.07 -27.07
CA VAL A 30 23.18 24.24 -26.34
C VAL A 30 22.08 25.19 -25.90
N SER A 31 20.98 25.20 -26.66
CA SER A 31 19.83 26.07 -26.40
C SER A 31 19.38 25.83 -24.96
N ARG A 32 19.48 26.84 -24.11
CA ARG A 32 19.11 26.77 -22.68
C ARG A 32 17.68 26.26 -22.52
N ARG A 33 16.80 26.57 -23.49
CA ARG A 33 15.43 26.02 -23.58
C ARG A 33 15.40 24.52 -23.86
N GLY A 34 16.27 23.99 -24.72
CA GLY A 34 16.38 22.56 -24.99
C GLY A 34 16.89 21.75 -23.78
N LEU A 35 17.82 22.32 -23.02
CA LEU A 35 18.28 21.76 -21.74
C LEU A 35 17.19 21.83 -20.66
N LEU A 36 16.48 22.95 -20.52
CA LEU A 36 15.39 23.10 -19.55
C LEU A 36 14.22 22.14 -19.84
N VAL A 37 13.87 21.94 -21.12
CA VAL A 37 12.82 20.99 -21.51
C VAL A 37 13.24 19.54 -21.24
N LYS A 38 14.50 19.17 -21.49
CA LYS A 38 15.03 17.85 -21.11
C LYS A 38 15.06 17.68 -19.59
N ALA A 39 15.57 18.64 -18.84
CA ALA A 39 15.64 18.59 -17.38
C ALA A 39 14.25 18.44 -16.73
N ARG A 40 13.22 19.13 -17.25
CA ARG A 40 11.83 18.95 -16.80
C ARG A 40 11.33 17.52 -17.04
N ASN A 41 11.55 16.98 -18.24
CA ASN A 41 11.08 15.63 -18.58
C ASN A 41 11.82 14.53 -17.79
N TYR A 42 13.14 14.68 -17.57
CA TYR A 42 13.91 13.77 -16.73
C TYR A 42 13.56 13.91 -15.24
N GLY A 43 13.33 15.13 -14.74
CA GLY A 43 12.88 15.37 -13.38
C GLY A 43 11.52 14.73 -13.08
N LEU A 44 10.58 14.80 -14.02
CA LEU A 44 9.29 14.12 -13.92
C LEU A 44 9.45 12.59 -13.92
N ALA A 45 10.32 12.04 -14.77
CA ALA A 45 10.57 10.59 -14.82
C ALA A 45 11.18 10.07 -13.50
N VAL A 46 12.15 10.79 -12.93
CA VAL A 46 12.75 10.44 -11.63
C VAL A 46 11.73 10.56 -10.50
N ALA A 47 10.87 11.58 -10.51
CA ALA A 47 9.82 11.75 -9.50
C ALA A 47 8.77 10.61 -9.54
N VAL A 48 8.39 10.15 -10.73
CA VAL A 48 7.43 9.03 -10.87
C VAL A 48 8.04 7.71 -10.41
N ILE A 49 9.30 7.42 -10.79
CA ILE A 49 9.99 6.19 -10.39
C ILE A 49 10.29 6.22 -8.87
N GLY A 50 10.87 7.32 -8.37
CA GLY A 50 11.19 7.49 -6.95
C GLY A 50 9.95 7.51 -6.05
N GLY A 51 8.89 8.21 -6.47
CA GLY A 51 7.63 8.26 -5.74
C GLY A 51 6.87 6.92 -5.74
N GLY A 52 6.86 6.22 -6.88
CA GLY A 52 6.25 4.89 -6.99
C GLY A 52 6.97 3.83 -6.14
N LEU A 53 8.30 3.88 -6.09
CA LEU A 53 9.10 2.98 -5.24
C LEU A 53 8.85 3.20 -3.74
N TRP A 54 8.72 4.45 -3.28
CA TRP A 54 8.50 4.75 -1.86
C TRP A 54 7.11 4.32 -1.38
N ILE A 55 6.05 4.62 -2.15
CA ILE A 55 4.67 4.23 -1.81
C ILE A 55 4.49 2.71 -1.89
N GLY A 56 5.14 2.03 -2.85
CA GLY A 56 5.08 0.57 -2.96
C GLY A 56 5.73 -0.15 -1.78
N ALA A 57 6.85 0.36 -1.26
CA ALA A 57 7.62 -0.30 -0.21
C ALA A 57 6.90 -0.35 1.16
N SER A 58 6.23 0.73 1.57
CA SER A 58 5.54 0.77 2.87
C SER A 58 4.35 -0.18 2.92
N ASN A 59 3.54 -0.21 1.86
CA ASN A 59 2.40 -1.11 1.74
C ASN A 59 2.82 -2.59 1.72
N PHE A 60 4.00 -2.89 1.20
CA PHE A 60 4.52 -4.26 1.13
C PHE A 60 4.98 -4.77 2.50
N GLN A 61 5.64 -3.93 3.30
CA GLN A 61 6.09 -4.32 4.64
C GLN A 61 4.91 -4.62 5.58
N GLU A 62 3.86 -3.80 5.53
CA GLU A 62 2.63 -4.05 6.30
C GLU A 62 1.94 -5.34 5.84
N ALA A 63 1.84 -5.57 4.52
CA ALA A 63 1.27 -6.79 3.98
C ALA A 63 2.08 -8.05 4.34
N LEU A 64 3.41 -7.94 4.41
CA LEU A 64 4.28 -9.03 4.87
C LEU A 64 4.09 -9.32 6.35
N ALA A 65 4.02 -8.28 7.19
CA ALA A 65 3.81 -8.43 8.62
C ALA A 65 2.41 -9.01 8.93
N GLU A 66 1.39 -8.63 8.17
CA GLU A 66 0.05 -9.20 8.28
C GLU A 66 0.00 -10.67 7.81
N GLY A 67 0.85 -11.11 6.89
CA GLY A 67 0.86 -12.50 6.40
C GLY A 67 1.49 -13.52 7.35
N ASP A 68 2.18 -13.07 8.40
CA ASP A 68 2.91 -13.95 9.30
C ASP A 68 2.00 -14.57 10.38
N LEU A 69 1.62 -15.83 10.16
CA LEU A 69 0.79 -16.62 11.07
C LEU A 69 1.50 -17.02 12.37
N SER A 70 2.83 -16.90 12.45
CA SER A 70 3.58 -17.21 13.68
C SER A 70 3.31 -16.22 14.82
N ARG A 71 2.73 -15.06 14.50
CA ARG A 71 2.33 -14.01 15.46
C ARG A 71 1.08 -14.37 16.28
N ILE A 72 0.49 -15.53 16.06
CA ILE A 72 -0.65 -16.01 16.84
C ILE A 72 -0.10 -16.65 18.13
N GLY A 73 -0.54 -16.16 19.29
CA GLY A 73 -0.12 -16.68 20.59
C GLY A 73 1.20 -16.10 21.11
N ASP A 74 1.61 -14.93 20.61
CA ASP A 74 2.83 -14.23 21.03
C ASP A 74 2.60 -13.22 22.19
N GLY A 75 1.54 -13.43 22.97
CA GLY A 75 1.17 -12.60 24.14
C GLY A 75 0.17 -11.49 23.84
N ILE A 76 -0.12 -11.18 22.57
CA ILE A 76 -1.11 -10.15 22.19
C ILE A 76 -2.29 -10.82 21.49
N PRO A 77 -3.56 -10.47 21.82
CA PRO A 77 -4.72 -11.00 21.10
C PRO A 77 -4.64 -10.72 19.61
N THR A 78 -5.03 -11.69 18.79
CA THR A 78 -4.86 -11.61 17.33
C THR A 78 -6.16 -11.92 16.62
N VAL A 79 -6.56 -11.02 15.72
CA VAL A 79 -7.62 -11.24 14.74
C VAL A 79 -6.99 -11.81 13.48
N VAL A 80 -7.41 -13.02 13.10
CA VAL A 80 -6.95 -13.69 11.88
C VAL A 80 -8.07 -13.68 10.85
N GLN A 81 -7.82 -13.11 9.67
CA GLN A 81 -8.74 -13.20 8.54
C GLN A 81 -8.38 -14.35 7.61
N ILE A 82 -9.33 -15.24 7.33
CA ILE A 82 -9.22 -16.19 6.22
C ILE A 82 -9.56 -15.45 4.93
N HIS A 83 -8.55 -15.24 4.09
CA HIS A 83 -8.60 -14.31 2.99
C HIS A 83 -8.23 -14.97 1.67
N ASP A 84 -9.04 -14.74 0.64
CA ASP A 84 -8.67 -14.95 -0.75
C ASP A 84 -8.52 -13.58 -1.44
N PRO A 85 -7.32 -13.23 -1.96
CA PRO A 85 -7.09 -11.96 -2.68
C PRO A 85 -7.99 -11.75 -3.89
N GLN A 86 -8.54 -12.81 -4.47
CA GLN A 86 -9.45 -12.73 -5.63
C GLN A 86 -10.93 -12.62 -5.21
N CYS A 87 -11.24 -12.66 -3.91
CA CYS A 87 -12.60 -12.58 -3.39
C CYS A 87 -12.95 -11.15 -2.98
N SER A 88 -13.89 -10.52 -3.69
CA SER A 88 -14.38 -9.16 -3.39
C SER A 88 -14.96 -9.03 -1.97
N GLN A 89 -15.62 -10.08 -1.47
CA GLN A 89 -16.16 -10.11 -0.11
C GLN A 89 -15.04 -10.17 0.95
N CYS A 90 -13.94 -10.88 0.68
CA CYS A 90 -12.77 -10.90 1.55
C CYS A 90 -12.12 -9.52 1.64
N LEU A 91 -11.97 -8.83 0.50
CA LEU A 91 -11.43 -7.47 0.44
C LEU A 91 -12.30 -6.47 1.22
N ALA A 92 -13.63 -6.55 1.05
CA ALA A 92 -14.57 -5.72 1.80
C ALA A 92 -14.45 -5.96 3.32
N LEU A 93 -14.45 -7.23 3.74
CA LEU A 93 -14.30 -7.59 5.15
C LEU A 93 -12.94 -7.14 5.72
N GLN A 94 -11.86 -7.25 4.93
CA GLN A 94 -10.52 -6.81 5.33
C GLN A 94 -10.49 -5.30 5.58
N LYS A 95 -11.12 -4.52 4.70
CA LYS A 95 -11.24 -3.07 4.85
C LYS A 95 -11.99 -2.69 6.13
N GLU A 96 -13.12 -3.33 6.40
CA GLU A 96 -13.90 -3.09 7.61
C GLU A 96 -13.14 -3.49 8.88
N ALA A 97 -12.41 -4.61 8.84
CA ALA A 97 -11.57 -5.07 9.94
C ALA A 97 -10.44 -4.09 10.25
N ARG A 98 -9.66 -3.67 9.24
CA ARG A 98 -8.60 -2.66 9.41
C ARG A 98 -9.16 -1.34 9.92
N ALA A 99 -10.30 -0.89 9.39
CA ALA A 99 -10.95 0.34 9.85
C ALA A 99 -11.40 0.26 11.31
N ALA A 100 -11.87 -0.91 11.77
CA ALA A 100 -12.22 -1.13 13.17
C ALA A 100 -10.98 -1.18 14.07
N LEU A 101 -9.87 -1.74 13.58
CA LEU A 101 -8.61 -1.84 14.31
C LEU A 101 -7.92 -0.48 14.50
N GLY A 102 -8.19 0.49 13.62
CA GLY A 102 -7.63 1.85 13.73
C GLY A 102 -8.01 2.62 15.00
N SER A 103 -8.95 2.12 15.83
CA SER A 103 -9.26 2.69 17.13
C SER A 103 -8.45 2.10 18.30
N PHE A 104 -7.57 1.14 18.04
CA PHE A 104 -6.74 0.46 19.05
C PHE A 104 -5.28 0.87 18.90
N SER A 105 -4.57 1.00 20.02
CA SER A 105 -3.13 1.25 20.01
C SER A 105 -2.35 -0.04 19.73
N ASP A 106 -1.09 0.15 19.31
CA ASP A 106 -0.17 -0.97 19.11
C ASP A 106 -0.05 -1.81 20.38
N GLY A 107 -0.25 -3.12 20.25
CA GLY A 107 -0.15 -4.08 21.36
C GLY A 107 -1.45 -4.40 22.07
N GLU A 108 -2.56 -3.71 21.78
CA GLU A 108 -3.88 -4.07 22.31
C GLU A 108 -4.50 -5.27 21.57
N ILE A 109 -4.36 -5.27 20.25
CA ILE A 109 -4.86 -6.34 19.38
C ILE A 109 -4.12 -6.28 18.05
N LYS A 110 -3.78 -7.45 17.49
CA LYS A 110 -3.09 -7.59 16.21
C LYS A 110 -4.04 -8.04 15.11
N TYR A 111 -3.62 -7.80 13.88
CA TYR A 111 -4.27 -8.30 12.69
C TYR A 111 -3.32 -9.14 11.86
N VAL A 112 -3.82 -10.30 11.44
CA VAL A 112 -3.09 -11.27 10.63
C VAL A 112 -4.03 -11.78 9.54
N VAL A 113 -3.47 -12.09 8.37
CA VAL A 113 -4.18 -12.53 7.18
C VAL A 113 -3.68 -13.91 6.79
N ALA A 114 -4.53 -14.92 6.95
CA ALA A 114 -4.32 -16.26 6.41
C ALA A 114 -4.75 -16.28 4.93
N ASN A 115 -3.81 -16.03 4.04
CA ASN A 115 -4.05 -16.08 2.60
C ASN A 115 -4.20 -17.54 2.13
N ILE A 116 -5.42 -17.95 1.74
CA ILE A 116 -5.68 -19.35 1.34
C ILE A 116 -5.12 -19.72 -0.04
N ARG A 117 -4.58 -18.75 -0.78
CA ARG A 117 -3.81 -19.01 -2.01
C ARG A 117 -2.38 -19.48 -1.71
N GLN A 118 -1.92 -19.34 -0.47
CA GLN A 118 -0.64 -19.83 0.02
C GLN A 118 -0.85 -21.13 0.83
N PRO A 119 0.12 -22.07 0.83
CA PRO A 119 0.03 -23.31 1.58
C PRO A 119 -0.28 -23.10 3.06
N GLU A 120 0.43 -22.18 3.72
CA GLU A 120 0.34 -21.92 5.15
C GLU A 120 -1.07 -21.43 5.54
N GLY A 121 -1.63 -20.49 4.77
CA GLY A 121 -2.98 -19.99 4.99
C GLY A 121 -4.06 -21.02 4.70
N ARG A 122 -3.87 -21.87 3.68
CA ARG A 122 -4.78 -22.98 3.36
C ARG A 122 -4.77 -24.04 4.47
N ASP A 123 -3.60 -24.43 4.94
CA ASP A 123 -3.45 -25.42 6.02
C ASP A 123 -4.01 -24.88 7.32
N PHE A 124 -3.79 -23.59 7.62
CA PHE A 124 -4.40 -22.92 8.75
C PHE A 124 -5.93 -22.96 8.69
N ALA A 125 -6.53 -22.59 7.56
CA ALA A 125 -7.98 -22.63 7.38
C ALA A 125 -8.55 -24.05 7.52
N ALA A 126 -7.86 -25.05 6.95
CA ALA A 126 -8.24 -26.46 7.05
C ALA A 126 -8.18 -26.98 8.49
N ARG A 127 -7.08 -26.73 9.22
CA ARG A 127 -6.92 -27.11 10.63
C ARG A 127 -8.03 -26.55 11.52
N HIS A 128 -8.50 -25.36 11.23
CA HIS A 128 -9.56 -24.70 12.01
C HIS A 128 -10.98 -24.95 11.49
N GLY A 129 -11.14 -25.65 10.36
CA GLY A 129 -12.44 -26.00 9.77
C GLY A 129 -13.24 -24.80 9.28
N VAL A 130 -12.57 -23.79 8.71
CA VAL A 130 -13.18 -22.52 8.29
C VAL A 130 -12.91 -22.21 6.82
N ALA A 131 -13.86 -21.49 6.19
CA ALA A 131 -13.72 -20.99 4.83
C ALA A 131 -13.33 -19.50 4.81
N HIS A 132 -13.06 -18.96 3.62
CA HIS A 132 -12.81 -17.53 3.41
C HIS A 132 -14.04 -16.66 3.77
N VAL A 133 -13.85 -15.34 3.84
CA VAL A 133 -14.83 -14.40 4.42
C VAL A 133 -15.11 -14.73 5.91
N THR A 134 -14.04 -15.05 6.63
CA THR A 134 -14.12 -15.39 8.06
C THR A 134 -13.06 -14.62 8.83
N LEU A 135 -13.44 -14.09 9.99
CA LEU A 135 -12.51 -13.60 11.01
C LEU A 135 -12.52 -14.55 12.21
N MET A 136 -11.35 -14.84 12.74
CA MET A 136 -11.18 -15.60 13.96
C MET A 136 -10.44 -14.75 14.98
N ILE A 137 -10.85 -14.81 16.23
CA ILE A 137 -10.21 -14.05 17.30
C ILE A 137 -9.53 -15.04 18.23
N PHE A 138 -8.23 -14.82 18.45
CA PHE A 138 -7.38 -15.58 19.34
C PHE A 138 -6.97 -14.69 20.53
N ASN A 139 -6.86 -15.26 21.72
CA ASN A 139 -6.23 -14.57 22.86
C ASN A 139 -4.70 -14.54 22.71
N GLY A 140 -4.01 -13.90 23.66
CA GLY A 140 -2.54 -13.82 23.66
C GLY A 140 -1.83 -15.16 23.80
N GLU A 141 -2.52 -16.23 24.18
CA GLU A 141 -1.98 -17.60 24.29
C GLU A 141 -2.20 -18.43 23.01
N GLY A 142 -2.90 -17.86 22.01
CA GLY A 142 -3.22 -18.57 20.76
C GLY A 142 -4.46 -19.46 20.86
N GLU A 143 -5.29 -19.30 21.89
CA GLU A 143 -6.57 -19.98 22.01
C GLU A 143 -7.66 -19.23 21.23
N ARG A 144 -8.38 -19.94 20.38
CA ARG A 144 -9.50 -19.37 19.59
C ARG A 144 -10.70 -19.07 20.49
N LYS A 145 -11.06 -17.80 20.61
CA LYS A 145 -12.21 -17.32 21.40
C LYS A 145 -13.47 -17.11 20.57
N LEU A 146 -13.34 -16.70 19.31
CA LEU A 146 -14.50 -16.37 18.47
C LEU A 146 -14.25 -16.66 17.00
N THR A 147 -15.32 -17.00 16.27
CA THR A 147 -15.33 -17.06 14.80
C THR A 147 -16.50 -16.23 14.28
N LEU A 148 -16.22 -15.29 13.40
CA LEU A 148 -17.18 -14.44 12.71
C LEU A 148 -17.18 -14.80 11.24
N ARG A 149 -18.32 -15.23 10.70
CA ARG A 149 -18.47 -15.57 9.29
C ARG A 149 -19.21 -14.47 8.54
N GLY A 150 -18.87 -14.32 7.27
CA GLY A 150 -19.55 -13.41 6.35
C GLY A 150 -19.26 -11.94 6.62
N HIS A 151 -20.12 -11.10 6.07
CA HIS A 151 -19.99 -9.64 6.15
C HIS A 151 -20.19 -9.15 7.59
N ASN A 152 -19.25 -8.33 8.05
CA ASN A 152 -19.33 -7.65 9.33
C ASN A 152 -18.86 -6.21 9.13
N GLY A 153 -19.71 -5.25 9.48
CA GLY A 153 -19.38 -3.83 9.39
C GLY A 153 -18.47 -3.37 10.53
N ARG A 154 -17.71 -2.31 10.29
CA ARG A 154 -16.74 -1.71 11.21
C ARG A 154 -17.24 -1.54 12.63
N GLU A 155 -18.44 -0.99 12.84
CA GLU A 155 -18.89 -0.69 14.22
C GLU A 155 -19.16 -1.95 15.03
N ARG A 156 -19.71 -2.98 14.39
CA ARG A 156 -19.86 -4.29 15.01
C ARG A 156 -18.50 -4.90 15.31
N LEU A 157 -17.56 -4.84 14.37
CA LEU A 157 -16.21 -5.36 14.54
C LEU A 157 -15.47 -4.64 15.66
N ARG A 158 -15.54 -3.31 15.74
CA ARG A 158 -14.95 -2.50 16.81
C ARG A 158 -15.45 -2.91 18.18
N SER A 159 -16.78 -3.06 18.33
CA SER A 159 -17.39 -3.54 19.58
C SER A 159 -16.94 -4.96 19.95
N ILE A 160 -16.75 -5.84 18.96
CA ILE A 160 -16.25 -7.19 19.21
C ILE A 160 -14.77 -7.14 19.61
N PHE A 161 -13.94 -6.44 18.87
CA PHE A 161 -12.50 -6.35 19.11
C PHE A 161 -12.21 -5.74 20.48
N SER A 162 -12.97 -4.74 20.93
CA SER A 162 -12.80 -4.13 22.25
C SER A 162 -13.05 -5.08 23.43
N ARG A 163 -13.81 -6.16 23.22
CA ARG A 163 -14.01 -7.20 24.25
C ARG A 163 -12.86 -8.19 24.34
N HIS A 164 -11.99 -8.23 23.33
CA HIS A 164 -10.90 -9.18 23.21
C HIS A 164 -9.52 -8.53 23.23
N ALA A 165 -9.44 -7.21 23.04
CA ALA A 165 -8.22 -6.44 23.16
C ALA A 165 -7.69 -6.48 24.61
N THR A 166 -6.37 -6.51 24.76
CA THR A 166 -5.73 -6.28 26.04
C THR A 166 -5.85 -4.81 26.41
N LYS A 167 -5.97 -4.52 27.71
CA LYS A 167 -5.88 -3.15 28.19
C LYS A 167 -4.49 -2.61 27.83
N PRO A 168 -4.36 -1.38 27.29
CA PRO A 168 -3.06 -0.81 27.05
C PRO A 168 -2.23 -0.85 28.34
N PRO A 169 -0.93 -1.19 28.28
CA PRO A 169 -0.08 -1.01 29.44
C PRO A 169 -0.24 0.43 29.91
N ALA A 170 -0.51 0.64 31.20
CA ALA A 170 -0.76 1.96 31.76
C ALA A 170 0.36 2.89 31.29
N GLN A 171 0.04 3.88 30.45
CA GLN A 171 0.99 4.90 30.05
C GLN A 171 1.51 5.51 31.35
N LYS A 172 2.83 5.40 31.58
CA LYS A 172 3.48 6.07 32.69
C LYS A 172 3.04 7.54 32.63
N PRO A 173 2.44 8.10 33.69
CA PRO A 173 1.89 9.44 33.62
C PRO A 173 2.95 10.39 33.07
N ALA A 174 2.59 11.19 32.07
CA ALA A 174 3.44 12.26 31.59
C ALA A 174 3.88 13.09 32.81
N PRO A 175 5.17 13.45 32.94
CA PRO A 175 5.60 14.31 34.02
C PRO A 175 4.73 15.57 33.98
N ALA A 176 4.11 15.90 35.12
CA ALA A 176 3.27 17.08 35.25
C ALA A 176 4.04 18.32 34.74
N PRO A 177 3.36 19.29 34.09
CA PRO A 177 4.00 20.53 33.73
C PRO A 177 4.59 21.14 34.99
N GLN A 178 5.91 21.20 35.06
CA GLN A 178 6.60 21.89 36.13
C GLN A 178 6.28 23.37 35.93
N ASN A 179 5.38 23.89 36.76
CA ASN A 179 5.07 25.32 36.78
C ASN A 179 6.39 26.07 36.95
N ALA A 180 6.77 26.82 35.93
CA ALA A 180 7.87 27.77 36.01
C ALA A 180 7.62 28.69 37.20
N ALA A 181 8.59 28.75 38.11
CA ALA A 181 8.57 29.65 39.26
C ALA A 181 8.42 31.11 38.79
N PRO A 182 7.74 31.97 39.58
CA PRO A 182 7.61 33.39 39.23
C PRO A 182 8.99 34.07 39.25
N GLU A 183 9.33 34.73 38.14
CA GLU A 183 10.48 35.63 38.07
C GLU A 183 10.33 36.72 39.15
N GLY A 184 11.37 36.86 39.98
CA GLY A 184 11.43 37.86 41.03
C GLY A 184 11.41 39.29 40.48
N PRO A 185 11.09 40.29 41.31
CA PRO A 185 10.86 41.66 40.85
C PRO A 185 12.17 42.34 40.41
N PRO A 186 12.09 43.33 39.49
CA PRO A 186 13.27 44.05 39.00
C PRO A 186 13.85 44.95 40.09
N THR A 187 15.15 44.83 40.32
CA THR A 187 15.94 45.80 41.10
C THR A 187 16.18 47.06 40.27
N SER A 188 15.97 48.22 40.90
CA SER A 188 16.17 49.57 40.35
C SER A 188 17.61 49.91 40.02
#